data_AF-A0A6C1CBC4-F1
#
_entry.id   AF-A0A6C1CBC4-F1
#
_cell.length_a   1.000
_cell.length_b   1.000
_cell.length_c   1.000
_cell.angle_alpha   90.00
_cell.angle_beta   90.00
_cell.angle_gamma   90.00
#
_symmetry.space_group_name_H-M   'P 1'
#
loop_
_entity.id
_entity.type
_entity.pdbx_description
1 polymer ?
#
loop_
_entity_poly.entity_id
_entity_poly.type
_entity_poly.pdbx_seq_one_letter_code
_entity_poly.pdbx_strand_id
1 'polypeptide(L)'
;MDRDSARPGGPRPAVYRVTCRFRPDGPVNSGWWADRATAELRYREWVGLYGSDPGTVITLARVTGQTVEVLRSWPPGPARGAGAVPGPDAR
;
A
#
# COMPACT_ATOMS: atom_id res chain seq x y z
N MET A 1 14.33 35.35 -11.37
CA MET A 1 13.43 35.02 -12.48
C MET A 1 13.04 33.56 -12.33
N ASP A 2 11.76 33.42 -12.00
CA ASP A 2 10.98 32.23 -11.67
C ASP A 2 11.22 30.99 -12.56
N ARG A 3 11.41 29.84 -11.92
CA ARG A 3 11.02 28.52 -12.46
C ARG A 3 10.39 27.70 -11.34
N ASP A 4 9.44 28.31 -10.62
CA ASP A 4 8.36 27.56 -10.02
C ASP A 4 7.46 27.06 -11.16
N SER A 5 7.72 25.84 -11.61
CA SER A 5 6.77 25.11 -12.46
C SER A 5 6.02 24.12 -11.58
N ALA A 6 5.36 24.63 -10.54
CA ALA A 6 4.24 23.94 -9.92
C ALA A 6 3.18 23.72 -11.00
N ARG A 7 3.21 22.53 -11.61
CA ARG A 7 2.15 22.09 -12.52
C ARG A 7 0.81 22.20 -11.79
N PRO A 8 -0.24 22.69 -12.45
CA PRO A 8 -1.53 22.92 -11.81
C PRO A 8 -2.01 21.63 -11.13
N GLY A 9 -2.29 21.74 -9.83
CA GLY A 9 -2.72 20.67 -8.94
C GLY A 9 -4.11 20.16 -9.28
N GLY A 10 -4.24 19.42 -10.39
CA GLY A 10 -5.38 18.53 -10.58
C GLY A 10 -5.37 17.43 -9.50
N PRO A 11 -6.54 16.92 -9.07
CA PRO A 11 -6.58 15.79 -8.15
C PRO A 11 -5.77 14.65 -8.77
N ARG A 12 -4.66 14.28 -8.11
CA ARG A 12 -3.82 13.18 -8.58
C ARG A 12 -4.70 11.92 -8.58
N PRO A 13 -4.76 11.16 -9.69
CA PRO A 13 -5.56 9.95 -9.72
C PRO A 13 -5.06 9.02 -8.62
N ALA A 14 -6.01 8.48 -7.85
CA ALA A 14 -5.68 7.51 -6.82
C ALA A 14 -5.30 6.20 -7.48
N VAL A 15 -4.22 5.59 -7.00
CA VAL A 15 -3.83 4.22 -7.35
C VAL A 15 -3.86 3.37 -6.09
N TYR A 16 -4.20 2.10 -6.24
CA TYR A 16 -4.32 1.16 -5.15
C TYR A 16 -3.12 0.23 -5.15
N ARG A 17 -2.44 0.14 -4.01
CA ARG A 17 -1.30 -0.75 -3.79
C ARG A 17 -1.71 -1.88 -2.87
N VAL A 18 -1.46 -3.12 -3.28
CA VAL A 18 -1.50 -4.27 -2.39
C VAL A 18 -0.07 -4.68 -2.12
N THR A 19 0.28 -4.88 -0.86
CA THR A 19 1.56 -5.44 -0.45
C THR A 19 1.32 -6.71 0.35
N CYS A 20 2.17 -7.72 0.15
CA CYS A 20 2.20 -8.96 0.92
C CYS A 20 3.63 -9.16 1.39
N ARG A 21 3.79 -9.21 2.71
CA ARG A 21 5.06 -9.38 3.38
C ARG A 21 4.98 -10.63 4.24
N PHE A 22 5.70 -11.67 3.86
CA PHE A 22 5.64 -12.98 4.53
C PHE A 22 6.29 -12.97 5.92
N ARG A 23 7.28 -12.10 6.13
CA ARG A 23 8.03 -11.96 7.39
C ARG A 23 8.41 -10.50 7.62
N PRO A 24 8.55 -10.04 8.88
CA PRO A 24 8.83 -8.63 9.22
C PRO A 24 10.15 -8.05 8.68
N ASP A 25 11.04 -8.87 8.12
CA ASP A 25 12.24 -8.46 7.36
C ASP A 25 12.38 -9.19 6.02
N GLY A 26 11.31 -9.85 5.59
CA GLY A 26 11.27 -10.68 4.39
C GLY A 26 10.90 -9.92 3.12
N PRO A 27 10.97 -10.62 1.97
CA PRO A 27 10.58 -10.07 0.68
C PRO A 27 9.13 -9.58 0.70
N VAL A 28 8.93 -8.44 0.03
CA VAL A 28 7.62 -7.81 -0.12
C VAL A 28 7.16 -7.99 -1.56
N ASN A 29 6.11 -8.78 -1.75
CA ASN A 29 5.40 -8.79 -3.01
C ASN A 29 4.47 -7.58 -3.05
N SER A 30 4.50 -6.81 -4.13
CA SER A 30 3.57 -5.68 -4.27
C SER A 30 3.03 -5.56 -5.68
N GLY A 31 1.78 -5.12 -5.77
CA GLY A 31 1.10 -4.81 -7.01
C GLY A 31 0.39 -3.46 -6.93
N TRP A 32 0.19 -2.84 -8.08
CA TRP A 32 -0.45 -1.53 -8.23
C TRP A 32 -1.59 -1.64 -9.24
N TRP A 33 -2.73 -1.04 -8.93
CA TRP A 33 -3.91 -1.02 -9.78
C TRP A 33 -4.55 0.37 -9.77
N ALA A 34 -5.04 0.82 -10.93
CA ALA A 34 -5.81 2.06 -11.01
C ALA A 34 -7.25 1.88 -10.46
N ASP A 35 -7.79 0.66 -10.56
CA ASP A 35 -9.14 0.34 -10.13
C ASP A 35 -9.17 -0.28 -8.72
N ARG A 36 -10.10 0.22 -7.89
CA ARG A 36 -10.28 -0.22 -6.51
C ARG A 36 -10.76 -1.66 -6.43
N ALA A 37 -11.76 -2.02 -7.22
CA ALA A 37 -12.40 -3.32 -7.15
C ALA A 37 -11.40 -4.44 -7.52
N THR A 38 -10.57 -4.19 -8.52
CA THR A 38 -9.47 -5.06 -8.93
C THR A 38 -8.44 -5.22 -7.81
N ALA A 39 -8.02 -4.14 -7.15
CA ALA A 39 -7.10 -4.21 -6.02
C ALA A 39 -7.70 -4.98 -4.83
N GLU A 40 -8.99 -4.80 -4.56
CA GLU A 40 -9.72 -5.53 -3.50
C GLU A 40 -9.87 -7.02 -3.81
N LEU A 41 -10.06 -7.39 -5.08
CA LEU A 41 -10.05 -8.78 -5.53
C LEU A 41 -8.67 -9.42 -5.29
N ARG A 42 -7.60 -8.74 -5.72
CA ARG A 42 -6.22 -9.23 -5.54
C ARG A 42 -5.82 -9.31 -4.07
N TYR A 43 -6.23 -8.34 -3.26
CA TYR A 43 -6.05 -8.40 -1.80
C TYR A 43 -6.69 -9.65 -1.20
N ARG A 44 -7.95 -9.94 -1.52
CA ARG A 44 -8.65 -11.15 -1.01
C ARG A 44 -8.03 -12.44 -1.50
N GLU A 45 -7.62 -12.49 -2.76
CA GLU A 45 -6.89 -13.61 -3.34
C GLU A 45 -5.60 -13.88 -2.56
N TRP A 46 -4.81 -12.84 -2.29
CA TRP A 46 -3.55 -12.99 -1.54
C TRP A 46 -3.80 -13.38 -0.07
N VAL A 47 -4.86 -12.87 0.56
CA VAL A 47 -5.28 -13.32 1.89
C VAL A 47 -5.63 -14.80 1.88
N GLY A 48 -6.33 -15.28 0.85
CA GLY A 48 -6.64 -16.71 0.72
C GLY A 48 -5.39 -17.58 0.47
N LEU A 49 -4.41 -17.07 -0.28
CA LEU A 49 -3.19 -17.82 -0.61
C LEU A 49 -2.15 -17.82 0.51
N TYR A 50 -1.96 -16.68 1.19
CA TYR A 50 -0.82 -16.46 2.09
C TYR A 50 -1.23 -16.05 3.50
N GLY A 51 -2.52 -15.73 3.73
CA GLY A 51 -3.00 -15.20 5.00
C GLY A 51 -3.04 -16.22 6.13
N SER A 52 -2.85 -17.51 5.84
CA SER A 52 -2.73 -18.58 6.83
C SER A 52 -1.31 -18.70 7.41
N ASP A 53 -0.30 -18.15 6.74
CA ASP A 53 1.08 -18.21 7.21
C ASP A 53 1.30 -17.25 8.39
N PRO A 54 1.81 -17.74 9.54
CA PRO A 54 2.07 -16.90 10.70
C PRO A 54 3.19 -15.91 10.38
N GLY A 55 2.87 -14.61 10.53
CA GLY A 55 3.80 -13.51 10.21
C GLY A 55 3.56 -12.85 8.86
N THR A 56 2.66 -13.39 8.04
CA THR A 56 2.26 -12.73 6.78
C THR A 56 1.41 -11.50 7.08
N VAL A 57 1.84 -10.36 6.55
CA VAL A 57 1.11 -9.09 6.58
C VAL A 57 0.76 -8.69 5.16
N ILE A 58 -0.53 -8.55 4.88
CA ILE A 58 -1.06 -8.12 3.60
C ILE A 58 -1.81 -6.81 3.81
N THR A 59 -1.45 -5.76 3.07
CA THR A 59 -2.11 -4.45 3.17
C THR A 59 -2.63 -4.01 1.82
N LEU A 60 -3.83 -3.41 1.82
CA LEU A 60 -4.38 -2.67 0.70
C LEU A 60 -4.36 -1.19 1.08
N ALA A 61 -3.66 -0.38 0.29
CA ALA A 61 -3.57 1.05 0.50
C ALA A 61 -4.01 1.83 -0.76
N ARG A 62 -4.68 2.95 -0.55
CA ARG A 62 -4.93 3.97 -1.57
C ARG A 62 -3.80 4.99 -1.52
N VAL A 63 -3.17 5.22 -2.66
CA VAL A 63 -2.10 6.20 -2.83
C VAL A 63 -2.61 7.33 -3.70
N THR A 64 -2.60 8.54 -3.16
CA THR A 64 -3.03 9.76 -3.85
C THR A 64 -1.90 10.78 -3.77
N GLY A 65 -1.05 10.80 -4.79
CA GLY A 65 0.18 11.60 -4.75
C GLY A 65 1.15 11.13 -3.67
N GLN A 66 1.35 11.95 -2.64
CA GLN A 66 2.25 11.64 -1.51
C GLN A 66 1.50 11.04 -0.31
N THR A 67 0.17 11.01 -0.37
CA THR A 67 -0.67 10.47 0.70
C THR A 67 -0.88 8.98 0.48
N VAL A 68 -0.63 8.18 1.51
CA VAL A 68 -0.91 6.73 1.54
C VAL A 68 -1.93 6.47 2.65
N GLU A 69 -3.09 5.95 2.27
CA GLU A 69 -4.18 5.60 3.17
C GLU A 69 -4.36 4.08 3.16
N VAL A 70 -4.11 3.40 4.29
CA VAL A 70 -4.35 1.96 4.41
C VAL A 70 -5.85 1.73 4.53
N LEU A 71 -6.43 1.08 3.53
CA LEU A 71 -7.85 0.75 3.49
C LEU A 71 -8.14 -0.55 4.24
N ARG A 72 -7.25 -1.55 4.13
CA ARG A 72 -7.38 -2.87 4.76
C ARG A 72 -6.01 -3.44 5.12
N SER A 73 -5.98 -4.25 6.17
CA SER A 73 -4.82 -5.06 6.57
C SER A 73 -5.25 -6.46 6.98
N TRP A 74 -4.40 -7.43 6.69
CA TRP A 74 -4.51 -8.82 7.14
C TRP A 74 -3.17 -9.26 7.72
N PRO A 75 -3.13 -9.87 8.92
CA PRO A 75 -4.21 -9.93 9.88
C PRO A 75 -4.69 -8.51 10.26
N PRO A 76 -5.94 -8.35 10.71
CA PRO A 76 -6.44 -7.06 11.16
C PRO A 76 -5.60 -6.58 12.35
N GLY A 77 -4.68 -5.65 12.08
CA GLY A 77 -3.90 -5.00 13.13
C GLY A 77 -4.77 -4.02 13.91
N PRO A 78 -4.37 -3.63 15.14
CA PRO A 78 -5.03 -2.53 15.82
C PRO A 78 -4.92 -1.31 14.90
N ALA A 79 -6.05 -0.68 14.59
CA ALA A 79 -6.12 0.53 13.78
C ALA A 79 -5.39 1.68 14.53
N ARG A 80 -4.06 1.68 14.49
CA ARG A 80 -3.24 2.83 14.86
C ARG A 80 -2.69 3.39 13.56
N GLY A 81 -3.17 4.58 13.24
CA GLY A 81 -3.09 5.21 11.93
C GLY A 81 -1.69 5.39 11.38
N ALA A 82 -1.65 5.69 10.09
CA ALA A 82 -0.50 6.26 9.39
C ALA A 82 0.83 5.53 9.68
N GLY A 83 0.91 4.25 9.28
CA GLY A 83 2.20 3.61 9.08
C GLY A 83 2.91 4.28 7.93
N ALA A 84 3.79 5.24 8.25
CA ALA A 84 4.79 5.77 7.35
C ALA A 84 5.37 4.63 6.50
N VAL A 85 5.41 4.83 5.18
CA VAL A 85 6.31 4.06 4.33
C VAL A 85 7.70 4.14 4.97
N PRO A 86 8.33 3.05 5.44
CA PRO A 86 9.74 3.10 5.72
C PRO A 86 10.42 3.38 4.38
N GLY A 87 10.85 4.62 4.20
CA GLY A 87 11.74 4.99 3.11
C GLY A 87 12.98 4.10 3.21
N PRO A 88 13.54 3.66 2.07
CA PRO A 88 14.75 2.85 2.08
C PRO A 88 15.95 3.72 2.46
N ASP A 89 16.17 3.90 3.76
CA ASP A 89 17.41 4.49 4.28
C ASP A 89 17.69 3.99 5.71
N ALA A 90 18.51 2.95 5.78
CA ALA A 90 19.37 2.64 6.93
C ALA A 90 20.39 1.56 6.54
N ARG A 91 21.46 1.95 5.84
CA ARG A 91 22.85 1.89 6.36
C ARG A 91 23.87 2.18 5.26
#